data_AF-L0KWG9-F1
#
_entry.id   AF-L0KWG9-F1
#
_cell.length_a   1.000
_cell.length_b   1.000
_cell.length_c   1.000
_cell.angle_alpha   90.00
_cell.angle_beta   90.00
_cell.angle_gamma   90.00
#
_symmetry.space_group_name_H-M   'P 1'
#
loop_
_entity.id
_entity.type
_entity.pdbx_description
1 polymer ?
#
loop_
_entity_poly.entity_id
_entity_poly.type
_entity_poly.pdbx_seq_one_letter_code
_entity_poly.pdbx_strand_id
1 'polypeptide(L)'
;MTEAKVNSRICGFTHIIKGRMDGQNVIVDIDTPCEKIKKISHLEVPMMDLFDIKENIVMGKAREARCTSTCLVPCAVMHVCCIEAGFMSNSLTKEAGSISIDFI
;
A
#
# COMPACT_ATOMS: atom_id res chain seq x y z
N MET A 1 11.35 -0.72 8.67
CA MET A 1 11.36 -0.59 7.21
C MET A 1 10.86 -1.89 6.61
N THR A 2 9.71 -1.82 5.96
CA THR A 2 8.98 -2.94 5.39
C THR A 2 8.89 -2.70 3.90
N GLU A 3 9.11 -3.76 3.13
CA GLU A 3 9.00 -3.72 1.68
C GLU A 3 7.99 -4.75 1.20
N ALA A 4 7.14 -4.37 0.25
CA ALA A 4 6.15 -5.25 -0.36
C ALA A 4 6.20 -5.13 -1.88
N LYS A 5 6.28 -6.28 -2.57
CA LYS A 5 6.17 -6.36 -4.02
C LYS A 5 4.72 -6.61 -4.42
N VAL A 6 4.15 -5.72 -5.23
CA VAL A 6 2.77 -5.83 -5.71
C VAL A 6 2.79 -6.32 -7.15
N ASN A 7 2.22 -7.50 -7.38
CA ASN A 7 2.09 -8.09 -8.71
C ASN A 7 0.68 -7.81 -9.27
N SER A 8 0.49 -6.66 -9.90
CA SER A 8 -0.82 -6.22 -10.43
C SER A 8 -1.14 -6.92 -11.76
N ARG A 9 -1.38 -8.24 -11.72
CA ARG A 9 -1.55 -9.09 -12.91
C ARG A 9 -2.60 -8.59 -13.92
N ILE A 10 -3.66 -7.92 -13.45
CA ILE A 10 -4.72 -7.35 -14.32
C ILE A 10 -4.21 -6.24 -15.24
N CYS A 11 -3.36 -5.34 -14.75
CA CYS A 11 -2.78 -4.27 -15.59
C CYS A 11 -1.35 -4.56 -16.06
N GLY A 12 -0.73 -5.65 -15.57
CA GLY A 12 0.61 -6.10 -15.96
C GLY A 12 1.76 -5.39 -15.24
N PHE A 13 1.50 -4.39 -14.40
CA PHE A 13 2.57 -3.68 -13.69
C PHE A 13 3.01 -4.38 -12.42
N THR A 14 4.30 -4.22 -12.10
CA THR A 14 4.90 -4.60 -10.82
C THR A 14 5.33 -3.34 -10.09
N HIS A 15 5.08 -3.29 -8.79
CA HIS A 15 5.40 -2.14 -7.94
C HIS A 15 6.17 -2.62 -6.71
N ILE A 16 7.06 -1.77 -6.19
CA ILE A 16 7.70 -1.98 -4.89
C ILE A 16 7.25 -0.86 -3.96
N ILE A 17 6.61 -1.23 -2.87
CA ILE A 17 6.17 -0.29 -1.83
C ILE A 17 7.13 -0.43 -0.66
N LYS A 18 7.64 0.70 -0.16
CA LYS A 18 8.53 0.76 0.99
C LYS A 18 7.91 1.65 2.04
N GLY A 19 7.85 1.16 3.27
CA GLY A 19 7.33 1.92 4.41
C GLY A 19 8.32 1.99 5.54
N ARG A 20 8.32 3.11 6.26
CA ARG A 20 9.03 3.27 7.53
C ARG A 20 8.23 4.12 8.50
N MET A 21 8.24 3.78 9.79
CA MET A 21 7.76 4.69 10.84
C MET A 21 8.62 5.95 10.93
N ASP A 22 7.97 7.10 11.04
CA ASP A 22 8.55 8.38 11.40
C ASP A 22 7.62 9.12 12.37
N GLY A 23 7.96 9.08 13.66
CA GLY A 23 7.11 9.59 14.73
C GLY A 23 5.75 8.89 14.79
N GLN A 24 4.68 9.61 14.45
CA GLN A 24 3.30 9.09 14.44
C GLN A 24 2.77 8.75 13.03
N ASN A 25 3.62 8.90 12.02
CA ASN A 25 3.28 8.69 10.62
C ASN A 25 4.10 7.52 10.06
N VAL A 26 3.58 6.89 9.01
CA VAL A 26 4.35 5.99 8.15
C VAL A 26 4.69 6.75 6.87
N ILE A 27 5.98 6.86 6.54
CA ILE A 27 6.43 7.41 5.28
C ILE A 27 6.48 6.28 4.25
N VAL A 28 5.78 6.45 3.12
CA VAL A 28 5.61 5.45 2.08
C VAL A 28 6.17 5.94 0.76
N ASP A 29 7.12 5.18 0.22
CA ASP A 29 7.74 5.40 -1.07
C ASP A 29 7.32 4.29 -2.04
N ILE A 30 6.97 4.61 -3.28
CA ILE A 30 6.47 3.63 -4.26
C ILE A 30 7.31 3.70 -5.53
N ASP A 31 8.05 2.63 -5.81
CA ASP A 31 8.68 2.42 -7.11
C ASP A 31 7.69 1.74 -8.07
N THR A 32 7.41 2.40 -9.19
CA THR A 32 6.32 2.02 -10.08
C THR A 32 6.49 2.54 -11.51
N PRO A 33 6.17 1.73 -12.53
CA PRO A 33 6.03 2.20 -13.90
C PRO A 33 4.68 2.89 -14.18
N CYS A 34 3.69 2.77 -13.28
CA CYS A 34 2.35 3.31 -13.48
C CYS A 34 2.27 4.82 -13.16
N GLU A 35 1.97 5.63 -14.18
CA GLU A 35 1.85 7.10 -14.07
C GLU A 35 0.81 7.59 -13.05
N LYS A 36 -0.25 6.81 -12.81
CA LYS A 36 -1.24 7.15 -11.78
C LYS A 36 -0.65 7.01 -10.38
N ILE A 37 0.08 5.91 -10.14
CA ILE A 37 0.66 5.60 -8.84
C ILE A 37 1.86 6.51 -8.54
N LYS A 38 2.61 6.95 -9.55
CA LYS A 38 3.68 7.95 -9.36
C LYS A 38 3.18 9.22 -8.66
N LYS A 39 1.92 9.63 -8.92
CA LYS A 39 1.28 10.80 -8.28
C LYS A 39 0.92 10.58 -6.80
N ILE A 40 1.03 9.35 -6.31
CA ILE A 40 0.71 8.94 -4.94
C ILE A 40 1.99 8.58 -4.16
N SER A 41 3.16 8.49 -4.82
CA SER A 41 4.43 8.18 -4.15
C SER A 41 4.82 9.28 -3.15
N HIS A 42 5.64 8.92 -2.15
CA HIS A 42 6.08 9.80 -1.05
C HIS A 42 4.91 10.29 -0.20
N LEU A 43 4.13 9.34 0.33
CA LEU A 43 2.97 9.61 1.15
C LEU A 43 3.33 9.54 2.63
N GLU A 44 2.87 10.50 3.41
CA GLU A 44 2.88 10.42 4.86
C GLU A 44 1.49 9.96 5.33
N VAL A 45 1.43 8.80 5.96
CA VAL A 45 0.17 8.19 6.41
C VAL A 45 0.11 8.25 7.94
N PRO A 46 -0.77 9.07 8.52
CA PRO A 46 -1.00 9.08 9.97
C PRO A 46 -1.52 7.73 10.44
N MET A 47 -1.07 7.25 11.59
CA MET A 47 -1.55 5.96 12.13
C MET A 47 -3.07 5.92 12.34
N MET A 48 -3.69 7.06 12.67
CA MET A 48 -5.15 7.13 12.88
C MET A 48 -5.94 6.84 11.61
N ASP A 49 -5.39 7.14 10.43
CA ASP A 49 -6.02 6.89 9.14
C ASP A 49 -6.05 5.38 8.79
N LEU A 50 -5.32 4.53 9.50
CA LEU A 50 -5.22 3.10 9.16
C LEU A 50 -6.49 2.29 9.48
N PHE A 51 -7.41 2.84 10.26
CA PHE A 51 -8.57 2.12 10.79
C PHE A 51 -9.86 2.30 10.00
N ASP A 52 -9.88 3.19 9.00
CA ASP A 52 -11.08 3.46 8.19
C ASP A 52 -10.77 3.27 6.68
N ILE A 53 -11.76 2.85 5.90
CA ILE A 53 -11.68 2.73 4.44
C ILE A 53 -12.09 4.05 3.76
N LYS A 54 -13.08 4.76 4.30
CA LYS A 54 -13.71 5.92 3.64
C LYS A 54 -12.92 7.20 3.86
N GLU A 55 -12.34 7.37 5.04
CA GLU A 55 -11.70 8.60 5.49
C GLU A 55 -10.18 8.42 5.71
N ASN A 56 -9.53 7.56 4.92
CA ASN A 56 -8.07 7.47 4.94
C ASN A 56 -7.41 8.18 3.76
N ILE A 57 -6.26 8.80 4.03
CA ILE A 57 -5.47 9.56 3.04
C ILE A 57 -5.06 8.71 1.82
N VAL A 58 -4.78 7.42 2.00
CA VAL A 58 -4.34 6.51 0.92
C VAL A 58 -5.45 6.37 -0.15
N MET A 59 -6.68 6.11 0.28
CA MET A 59 -7.84 5.99 -0.59
C MET A 59 -8.23 7.34 -1.19
N GLY A 60 -8.11 8.44 -0.43
CA GLY A 60 -8.27 9.80 -0.93
C GLY A 60 -7.33 10.10 -2.10
N LYS A 61 -6.03 9.80 -1.94
CA LYS A 61 -5.01 9.99 -2.99
C LYS A 61 -5.23 9.07 -4.18
N ALA A 62 -5.63 7.81 -3.96
CA ALA A 62 -5.98 6.89 -5.03
C ALA A 62 -7.17 7.40 -5.87
N ARG A 63 -8.18 7.99 -5.21
CA ARG A 63 -9.32 8.63 -5.87
C ARG A 63 -8.88 9.85 -6.69
N GLU A 64 -8.07 10.74 -6.12
CA GLU A 64 -7.52 11.93 -6.80
C GLU A 64 -6.71 11.54 -8.05
N ALA A 65 -5.88 10.50 -7.94
CA ALA A 65 -5.09 9.96 -9.05
C ALA A 65 -5.91 9.17 -10.09
N ARG A 66 -7.23 9.01 -9.86
CA ARG A 66 -8.16 8.24 -10.71
C ARG A 66 -7.69 6.80 -10.92
N CYS A 67 -7.21 6.17 -9.85
CA CYS A 67 -6.95 4.74 -9.84
C CYS A 67 -8.26 3.96 -10.04
N THR A 68 -8.16 2.79 -10.68
CA THR A 68 -9.28 1.84 -10.69
C THR A 68 -9.54 1.36 -9.27
N SER A 69 -10.80 1.15 -8.90
CA SER A 69 -11.20 0.66 -7.56
C SER A 69 -10.57 -0.69 -7.18
N THR A 70 -10.18 -1.49 -8.18
CA THR A 70 -9.54 -2.80 -8.00
C THR A 70 -8.01 -2.76 -8.07
N CYS A 71 -7.39 -1.57 -8.09
CA CYS A 71 -5.94 -1.48 -8.04
C CYS A 71 -5.42 -2.04 -6.71
N LEU A 72 -4.43 -2.93 -6.77
CA LEU A 72 -3.86 -3.56 -5.57
C LEU A 72 -2.93 -2.63 -4.79
N VAL A 73 -2.42 -1.57 -5.42
CA VAL A 73 -1.41 -0.70 -4.81
C VAL A 73 -1.91 0.02 -3.55
N PRO A 74 -3.09 0.69 -3.53
CA PRO A 74 -3.60 1.30 -2.29
C PRO A 74 -3.76 0.30 -1.14
N CYS A 75 -4.23 -0.91 -1.44
CA CYS A 75 -4.33 -1.98 -0.44
C CYS A 75 -2.96 -2.39 0.10
N ALA A 76 -1.96 -2.54 -0.78
CA ALA A 76 -0.60 -2.86 -0.37
C ALA A 76 0.08 -1.74 0.42
N VAL A 77 -0.20 -0.47 0.14
CA VAL A 77 0.22 0.66 1.00
C VAL A 77 -0.34 0.47 2.41
N MET A 78 -1.64 0.20 2.55
CA MET A 78 -2.26 -0.03 3.86
C MET A 78 -1.61 -1.21 4.61
N HIS A 79 -1.31 -2.31 3.91
CA HIS A 79 -0.59 -3.44 4.53
C HIS A 79 0.78 -3.03 5.06
N VAL A 80 1.58 -2.32 4.25
CA VAL A 80 2.90 -1.83 4.67
C VAL A 80 2.78 -0.90 5.88
N CYS A 81 1.81 0.01 5.88
CA CYS A 81 1.57 0.89 7.01
C CYS A 81 1.15 0.14 8.28
N CYS A 82 0.22 -0.83 8.18
CA CYS A 82 -0.19 -1.64 9.32
C CYS A 82 0.95 -2.48 9.88
N ILE A 83 1.87 -2.96 9.03
CA ILE A 83 3.07 -3.68 9.48
C ILE A 83 4.00 -2.74 10.25
N GLU A 84 4.34 -1.58 9.68
CA GLU A 84 5.23 -0.61 10.32
C GLU A 84 4.64 -0.05 11.62
N ALA A 85 3.33 0.18 11.67
CA ALA A 85 2.63 0.67 12.87
C ALA A 85 2.37 -0.44 13.92
N GLY A 86 2.74 -1.69 13.65
CA GLY A 86 2.59 -2.80 14.60
C GLY A 86 1.17 -3.38 14.70
N PHE A 87 0.25 -3.00 13.83
CA PHE A 87 -1.11 -3.57 13.75
C PHE A 87 -1.16 -4.88 12.95
N MET A 88 -0.10 -5.22 12.22
CA MET A 88 0.05 -6.46 11.46
C MET A 88 1.44 -7.05 11.67
N SER A 89 1.52 -8.35 11.98
CA SER A 89 2.82 -8.99 12.21
C SER A 89 3.60 -9.21 10.91
N ASN A 90 4.83 -8.67 10.86
CA ASN A 90 5.74 -8.88 9.73
C ASN A 90 6.19 -10.35 9.59
N SER A 91 6.27 -11.12 10.68
CA SER A 91 6.66 -12.53 10.58
C SER A 91 5.55 -13.35 9.90
N LEU A 92 4.29 -13.08 10.25
CA LEU A 92 3.13 -13.74 9.65
C LEU A 92 2.99 -13.41 8.16
N THR A 93 3.24 -12.16 7.75
CA THR A 93 3.17 -11.79 6.32
C THR A 93 4.25 -12.49 5.50
N LYS A 94 5.45 -12.67 6.05
CA LYS A 94 6.52 -13.43 5.40
C LYS A 94 6.22 -14.92 5.32
N GLU A 95 5.63 -15.51 6.36
CA GLU A 95 5.21 -16.91 6.37
C GLU A 95 4.10 -17.18 5.35
N ALA A 96 3.08 -16.32 5.30
CA ALA A 96 2.01 -16.40 4.30
C ALA A 96 2.54 -16.18 2.87
N GLY A 97 3.60 -15.39 2.71
CA GLY A 97 4.31 -15.13 1.45
C GLY A 97 3.59 -14.17 0.51
N SER A 98 2.30 -14.39 0.23
CA SER A 98 1.51 -13.51 -0.65
C SER A 98 0.02 -13.53 -0.34
N ILE A 99 -0.66 -12.46 -0.72
CA ILE A 99 -2.12 -12.36 -0.77
C ILE A 99 -2.51 -12.40 -2.25
N SER A 100 -3.52 -13.20 -2.59
CA SER A 100 -3.95 -13.38 -3.97
C SER A 100 -5.47 -13.50 -4.09
N ILE A 101 -5.97 -13.23 -5.29
CA ILE A 101 -7.35 -13.46 -5.70
C ILE A 101 -7.25 -14.37 -6.92
N ASP A 102 -7.88 -15.54 -6.83
CA ASP A 102 -7.95 -16.50 -7.93
C ASP A 102 -9.29 -16.34 -8.67
N PHE A 103 -9.23 -16.23 -10.00
CA PHE A 103 -10.40 -16.23 -10.86
C PHE A 103 -10.64 -17.65 -11.37
N ILE A 104 -11.88 -18.13 -11.28
CA ILE A 104 -12.31 -19.48 -11.70
C ILE A 104 -13.24 -19.41 -12.91
#